data_AF-A0A6L7XML1-F1
#
_entry.id   AF-A0A6L7XML1-F1
#
_cell.length_a   1.000
_cell.length_b   1.000
_cell.length_c   1.000
_cell.angle_alpha   90.00
_cell.angle_beta   90.00
_cell.angle_gamma   90.00
#
_symmetry.space_group_name_H-M   'P 1'
#
loop_
_entity.id
_entity.type
_entity.pdbx_description
1 polymer ?
#
loop_
_entity_poly.entity_id
_entity_poly.type
_entity_poly.pdbx_seq_one_letter_code
_entity_poly.pdbx_strand_id
1 'polypeptide(L)'
;MGIVVLLPVLASVPATAETADERVRALAAELRCVVCQNQSLLDSDADLAKDMRALIQERVAAGDTDEAIVDFLVERYGDFILLQPPFKPATWFLWLGPLAFLLLALALARTRVRRARSRRSDPDDPGTS
;
A
#
# COMPACT_ATOMS: atom_id res chain seq x y z
N MET A 1 8.51 44.59 9.14
CA MET A 1 7.07 44.61 9.45
C MET A 1 6.33 44.60 8.14
N GLY A 2 5.61 43.59 7.66
CA GLY A 2 5.29 42.24 8.09
C GLY A 2 4.35 41.76 6.97
N ILE A 3 4.79 40.76 6.20
CA ILE A 3 4.12 40.33 4.97
C ILE A 3 2.75 39.74 5.36
N VAL A 4 1.68 40.35 4.85
CA VAL A 4 0.32 39.80 4.93
C VAL A 4 0.30 38.59 3.99
N VAL A 5 0.39 37.39 4.57
CA VAL A 5 0.19 36.14 3.83
C VAL A 5 -1.31 35.98 3.62
N LEU A 6 -1.80 36.31 2.42
CA LEU A 6 -3.08 35.80 1.96
C LEU A 6 -2.93 34.27 1.84
N LEU A 7 -3.45 33.53 2.82
CA LEU A 7 -3.72 32.11 2.64
C LEU A 7 -4.79 32.00 1.56
N PRO A 8 -4.54 31.29 0.44
CA PRO A 8 -5.63 30.91 -0.42
C PRO A 8 -6.52 29.95 0.38
N VAL A 9 -7.80 30.30 0.47
CA VAL A 9 -8.83 29.35 0.88
C VAL A 9 -8.72 28.17 -0.08
N LEU A 10 -8.30 27.02 0.43
CA LEU A 10 -8.40 25.76 -0.31
C LEU A 10 -9.89 25.55 -0.57
N ALA A 11 -10.29 25.84 -1.81
CA ALA A 11 -11.56 25.43 -2.35
C ALA A 11 -11.67 23.92 -2.12
N SER A 12 -12.63 23.51 -1.29
CA SER A 12 -13.13 22.15 -1.26
C SER A 12 -13.60 21.83 -2.68
N VAL A 13 -12.80 21.05 -3.41
CA VAL A 13 -13.19 20.51 -4.71
C VAL A 13 -14.51 19.78 -4.45
N PRO A 14 -15.64 20.17 -5.08
CA PRO A 14 -16.82 19.34 -4.98
C PRO A 14 -16.42 18.03 -5.62
N ALA A 15 -16.53 16.92 -4.89
CA ALA A 15 -16.55 15.60 -5.51
C ALA A 15 -17.55 15.73 -6.67
N THR A 16 -17.05 15.69 -7.91
CA THR A 16 -17.90 15.63 -9.10
C THR A 16 -18.94 14.57 -8.80
N ALA A 17 -20.23 14.89 -8.89
CA ALA A 17 -21.31 14.00 -8.47
C ALA A 17 -21.11 12.62 -9.09
N GLU A 18 -20.43 11.75 -8.34
CA GLU A 18 -19.96 10.48 -8.84
C GLU A 18 -21.22 9.63 -8.96
N THR A 19 -21.47 9.11 -10.16
CA THR A 19 -22.69 8.33 -10.35
C THR A 19 -22.61 7.07 -9.49
N ALA A 20 -23.75 6.56 -9.04
CA ALA A 20 -23.78 5.33 -8.24
C ALA A 20 -23.06 4.17 -8.97
N ASP A 21 -23.18 4.10 -10.30
CA ASP A 21 -22.50 3.09 -11.12
C ASP A 21 -20.98 3.27 -11.13
N GLU A 22 -20.49 4.51 -11.12
CA GLU A 22 -19.07 4.82 -11.05
C GLU A 22 -18.48 4.43 -9.68
N ARG A 23 -19.18 4.74 -8.59
CA ARG A 23 -18.82 4.31 -7.23
C ARG A 23 -18.74 2.79 -7.11
N VAL A 24 -19.74 2.08 -7.65
CA VAL A 24 -19.76 0.62 -7.66
C VAL A 24 -18.57 0.06 -8.44
N ARG A 25 -18.27 0.63 -9.62
CA ARG A 25 -17.11 0.22 -10.42
C ARG A 25 -15.79 0.48 -9.70
N ALA A 26 -15.64 1.62 -9.04
CA ALA A 26 -14.45 1.96 -8.26
C ALA A 26 -14.24 0.95 -7.11
N LEU A 27 -15.28 0.71 -6.31
CA LEU A 27 -15.24 -0.28 -5.23
C LEU A 27 -14.92 -1.70 -5.74
N ALA A 28 -15.54 -2.12 -6.84
CA ALA A 28 -15.30 -3.44 -7.41
C ALA A 28 -13.88 -3.61 -7.99
N ALA A 29 -13.21 -2.51 -8.38
CA ALA A 29 -11.83 -2.55 -8.86
C ALA A 29 -10.81 -2.67 -7.71
N GLU A 30 -11.12 -2.12 -6.54
CA GLU A 30 -10.24 -2.14 -5.36
C GLU A 30 -10.35 -3.44 -4.54
N LEU A 31 -11.42 -4.20 -4.76
CA LEU A 31 -11.70 -5.44 -4.06
C LEU A 31 -11.36 -6.65 -4.94
N ARG A 32 -10.75 -7.68 -4.35
CA ARG A 32 -10.35 -8.93 -5.01
C ARG A 32 -11.43 -9.99 -4.83
N CYS A 33 -11.59 -10.83 -5.83
CA CYS A 33 -12.36 -12.06 -5.70
C CYS A 33 -11.60 -13.07 -4.83
N VAL A 34 -12.16 -13.41 -3.66
CA VAL A 34 -11.55 -14.31 -2.67
C VAL A 34 -11.39 -15.76 -3.15
N VAL A 35 -12.11 -16.17 -4.20
CA VAL A 35 -12.02 -17.50 -4.80
C VAL A 35 -11.21 -17.52 -6.10
N CYS A 36 -10.73 -16.37 -6.55
CA CYS A 36 -10.04 -16.21 -7.83
C CYS A 36 -8.54 -15.97 -7.65
N GLN A 37 -7.76 -16.15 -8.71
CA GLN A 37 -6.30 -15.92 -8.68
C GLN A 37 -5.96 -14.44 -8.75
N ASN A 38 -6.09 -13.72 -7.63
CA ASN A 38 -5.67 -12.32 -7.48
C ASN A 38 -6.27 -11.37 -8.53
N GLN A 39 -7.55 -11.56 -8.85
CA GLN A 39 -8.31 -10.72 -9.78
C GLN A 39 -9.28 -9.83 -9.00
N SER A 40 -9.59 -8.64 -9.54
CA SER A 40 -10.59 -7.74 -8.96
C SER A 40 -12.01 -8.33 -9.09
N LEU A 41 -12.95 -7.84 -8.29
CA LEU A 41 -14.38 -8.17 -8.45
C LEU A 41 -14.94 -7.62 -9.76
N LEU A 42 -14.36 -6.53 -10.27
CA LEU A 42 -14.75 -5.93 -11.55
C LEU A 42 -14.38 -6.81 -12.74
N ASP A 43 -13.18 -7.39 -12.74
CA ASP A 43 -12.62 -8.14 -13.88
C ASP A 43 -12.95 -9.63 -13.87
N SER A 44 -13.43 -10.17 -12.74
CA SER A 44 -13.66 -11.60 -12.59
C SER A 44 -15.08 -12.05 -12.97
N ASP A 45 -15.16 -13.13 -13.75
CA ASP A 45 -16.41 -13.76 -14.17
C ASP A 45 -16.96 -14.81 -13.19
N ALA A 46 -16.30 -15.01 -12.04
CA ALA A 46 -16.77 -15.94 -11.02
C ALA A 46 -18.15 -15.55 -10.50
N ASP A 47 -19.01 -16.54 -10.21
CA ASP A 47 -20.36 -16.27 -9.71
C ASP A 47 -20.33 -15.50 -8.37
N LEU A 48 -19.36 -15.81 -7.51
CA LEU A 48 -19.14 -15.02 -6.29
C LEU A 48 -18.84 -13.55 -6.57
N ALA A 49 -18.08 -13.24 -7.63
CA ALA A 49 -17.77 -11.86 -7.98
C ALA A 49 -19.00 -11.10 -8.49
N LYS A 50 -19.94 -11.78 -9.16
CA LYS A 50 -21.22 -11.20 -9.57
C LYS A 50 -22.11 -10.91 -8.36
N ASP A 51 -22.22 -11.85 -7.44
CA ASP A 51 -22.99 -11.69 -6.20
C ASP A 51 -22.46 -10.53 -5.35
N MET A 52 -21.13 -10.42 -5.20
CA MET A 52 -20.51 -9.30 -4.49
C MET A 52 -20.75 -7.95 -5.17
N ARG A 53 -20.70 -7.88 -6.51
CA ARG A 53 -21.02 -6.65 -7.25
C ARG A 53 -22.47 -6.23 -7.05
N ALA A 54 -23.41 -7.17 -7.07
CA ALA A 54 -24.82 -6.89 -6.77
C ALA A 54 -25.01 -6.36 -5.34
N LEU A 55 -24.33 -6.97 -4.37
CA LEU A 55 -24.34 -6.52 -2.97
C LEU A 55 -23.78 -5.10 -2.81
N ILE A 56 -22.68 -4.77 -3.50
CA ILE A 56 -22.13 -3.41 -3.50
C ILE A 56 -23.15 -2.42 -4.10
N GLN A 57 -23.80 -2.77 -5.21
CA GLN A 57 -24.86 -1.94 -5.81
C GLN A 57 -26.00 -1.66 -4.84
N GLU A 58 -26.50 -2.69 -4.15
CA GLU A 58 -27.55 -2.55 -3.14
C GLU A 58 -27.14 -1.60 -2.01
N ARG A 59 -25.89 -1.68 -1.55
CA ARG A 59 -25.36 -0.85 -0.47
C ARG A 59 -25.14 0.60 -0.88
N VAL A 60 -24.61 0.82 -2.09
CA VAL A 60 -24.49 2.17 -2.66
C VAL A 60 -25.89 2.79 -2.84
N ALA A 61 -26.87 2.00 -3.29
CA ALA A 61 -28.26 2.45 -3.40
C ALA A 61 -28.91 2.72 -2.03
N ALA A 62 -28.50 2.00 -0.98
CA ALA A 62 -28.92 2.24 0.40
C ALA A 62 -28.31 3.52 1.01
N GLY A 63 -27.33 4.14 0.35
CA GLY A 63 -26.67 5.37 0.80
C GLY A 63 -25.48 5.14 1.72
N ASP A 64 -24.95 3.91 1.79
CA ASP A 64 -23.75 3.61 2.57
C ASP A 64 -22.53 4.33 1.97
N THR A 65 -21.59 4.74 2.84
CA THR A 65 -20.30 5.31 2.40
C THR A 65 -19.37 4.20 1.93
N ASP A 66 -18.37 4.57 1.11
CA ASP A 66 -17.43 3.60 0.55
C ASP A 66 -16.67 2.84 1.65
N GLU A 67 -16.29 3.54 2.72
CA GLU A 67 -15.64 2.92 3.89
C GLU A 67 -16.56 1.93 4.60
N ALA A 68 -17.84 2.28 4.78
CA ALA A 68 -18.80 1.38 5.43
C ALA A 68 -19.03 0.10 4.62
N ILE A 69 -19.05 0.21 3.29
CA ILE A 69 -19.18 -0.93 2.37
C ILE A 69 -17.94 -1.82 2.46
N VAL A 70 -16.75 -1.22 2.40
CA VAL A 70 -15.47 -1.95 2.51
C VAL A 70 -15.36 -2.62 3.87
N ASP A 71 -15.66 -1.93 4.96
CA ASP A 71 -15.61 -2.47 6.32
C ASP A 71 -16.59 -3.65 6.48
N PHE A 72 -17.81 -3.53 5.94
CA PHE A 72 -18.80 -4.62 5.94
C PHE A 72 -18.27 -5.87 5.22
N LEU A 73 -17.57 -5.68 4.10
CA LEU A 73 -16.98 -6.77 3.33
C LEU A 73 -15.75 -7.36 4.04
N VAL A 74 -14.88 -6.53 4.63
CA VAL A 74 -13.70 -6.96 5.38
C VAL A 74 -14.10 -7.71 6.66
N GLU A 75 -15.16 -7.30 7.35
CA GLU A 75 -15.66 -8.01 8.54
C GLU A 75 -16.07 -9.45 8.20
N ARG A 76 -16.57 -9.68 6.98
CA ARG A 76 -17.08 -10.99 6.52
C ARG A 76 -16.04 -11.85 5.81
N TYR A 77 -15.17 -11.24 5.01
CA TYR A 77 -14.21 -11.91 4.13
C TYR A 77 -12.74 -11.70 4.54
N GLY A 78 -12.49 -10.85 5.53
CA GLY A 78 -11.15 -10.50 6.03
C GLY A 78 -10.40 -9.51 5.15
N ASP A 79 -9.20 -9.13 5.60
CA ASP A 79 -8.31 -8.19 4.88
C ASP A 79 -7.87 -8.71 3.49
N PHE A 80 -8.04 -10.01 3.24
CA PHE A 80 -7.73 -10.63 1.95
C PHE A 80 -8.70 -10.25 0.84
N ILE A 81 -9.84 -9.60 1.13
CA ILE A 81 -10.69 -9.08 0.06
C ILE A 81 -10.13 -7.79 -0.55
N LEU A 82 -9.24 -7.07 0.13
CA LEU A 82 -8.64 -5.87 -0.42
C LEU A 82 -7.55 -6.25 -1.43
N LEU A 83 -7.51 -5.61 -2.61
CA LEU A 83 -6.37 -5.78 -3.54
C LEU A 83 -5.07 -5.33 -2.87
N GLN A 84 -5.13 -4.21 -2.14
CA GLN A 84 -4.00 -3.64 -1.44
C GLN A 84 -4.15 -3.83 0.07
N PRO A 85 -3.24 -4.58 0.73
CA PRO A 85 -3.33 -4.79 2.17
C PRO A 85 -3.14 -3.45 2.91
N PRO A 86 -3.96 -3.15 3.91
CA PRO A 86 -3.89 -1.90 4.64
C PRO A 86 -2.62 -1.84 5.48
N PHE A 87 -2.11 -0.64 5.74
CA PHE A 87 -0.90 -0.42 6.55
C PHE A 87 -1.20 -0.55 8.05
N LYS A 88 -1.45 -1.79 8.50
CA LYS A 88 -1.72 -2.14 9.90
C LYS A 88 -0.45 -2.64 10.59
N PRO A 89 -0.35 -2.59 11.93
CA PRO A 89 0.80 -3.13 12.66
C PRO A 89 1.15 -4.58 12.32
N ALA A 90 0.14 -5.40 12.02
CA ALA A 90 0.31 -6.79 11.57
C ALA A 90 1.06 -6.90 10.21
N THR A 91 0.87 -5.92 9.33
CA THR A 91 1.51 -5.90 8.00
C THR A 91 2.88 -5.24 8.00
N TRP A 92 3.26 -4.51 9.05
CA TRP A 92 4.52 -3.74 9.09
C TRP A 92 5.75 -4.58 8.79
N PHE A 93 5.78 -5.83 9.23
CA PHE A 93 6.89 -6.72 8.92
C PHE A 93 7.06 -6.95 7.41
N LEU A 94 5.95 -7.10 6.68
CA LEU A 94 5.95 -7.27 5.22
C LEU A 94 6.49 -6.02 4.50
N TRP A 95 6.13 -4.83 5.00
CA TRP A 95 6.54 -3.55 4.41
C TRP A 95 7.96 -3.13 4.79
N LEU A 96 8.35 -3.29 6.05
CA LEU A 96 9.65 -2.85 6.59
C LEU A 96 10.75 -3.89 6.38
N GLY A 97 10.40 -5.17 6.18
CA GLY A 97 11.36 -6.25 5.96
C GLY A 97 12.39 -5.96 4.85
N PRO A 98 11.97 -5.56 3.63
CA PRO A 98 12.88 -5.21 2.55
C PRO A 98 13.85 -4.07 2.91
N LEU A 99 13.33 -3.01 3.56
CA LEU A 99 14.14 -1.86 3.95
C LEU A 99 15.15 -2.22 5.05
N ALA A 100 14.71 -2.97 6.07
CA ALA A 100 15.57 -3.44 7.15
C ALA A 100 16.71 -4.33 6.63
N PHE A 101 16.40 -5.24 5.69
CA PHE A 101 17.39 -6.10 5.06
C PHE A 101 18.43 -5.31 4.26
N LEU A 102 17.99 -4.32 3.48
CA LEU A 102 18.88 -3.45 2.71
C LEU A 102 19.83 -2.65 3.63
N LEU A 103 19.31 -2.10 4.73
CA LEU A 103 20.13 -1.36 5.71
C LEU A 103 21.16 -2.28 6.38
N LEU A 104 20.76 -3.49 6.75
CA LEU A 104 21.65 -4.48 7.35
C LEU A 104 22.77 -4.87 6.37
N ALA A 105 22.44 -5.17 5.11
CA ALA A 105 23.40 -5.52 4.08
C ALA A 105 24.43 -4.38 3.86
N LEU A 106 23.95 -3.14 3.80
CA LEU A 106 24.79 -1.97 3.61
C LEU A 106 25.71 -1.70 4.81
N ALA A 107 25.22 -1.90 6.04
CA ALA A 107 26.03 -1.78 7.25
C ALA A 107 27.16 -2.83 7.28
N LEU A 108 26.85 -4.08 6.95
CA LEU A 108 27.83 -5.16 6.86
C LEU A 108 28.87 -4.89 5.75
N ALA A 109 28.44 -4.44 4.58
CA ALA A 109 29.35 -4.07 3.49
C ALA A 109 30.31 -2.94 3.91
N ARG A 110 29.79 -1.87 4.53
CA ARG A 110 30.63 -0.75 5.00
C ARG A 110 31.67 -1.19 6.03
N THR A 111 31.30 -2.03 6.99
CA THR A 111 32.25 -2.53 8.01
C THR A 111 33.34 -3.41 7.38
N ARG A 112 32.98 -4.26 6.40
CA ARG A 112 33.95 -5.07 5.63
C ARG A 112 34.93 -4.20 4.86
N VAL A 113 34.45 -3.20 4.11
CA VAL A 113 35.31 -2.30 3.32
C VAL A 113 36.24 -1.47 4.22
N ARG A 114 35.73 -0.94 5.34
CA ARG A 114 36.55 -0.20 6.32
C ARG A 114 37.68 -1.07 6.89
N ARG A 115 37.38 -2.31 7.26
CA ARG A 115 38.38 -3.28 7.75
C ARG A 115 39.39 -3.71 6.68
N ALA A 116 38.98 -3.80 5.41
CA ALA A 116 39.89 -4.12 4.32
C ALA A 116 40.85 -2.97 4.00
N ARG A 117 40.38 -1.71 4.09
CA ARG A 117 41.22 -0.52 3.90
C ARG A 117 42.24 -0.35 5.03
N SER A 118 41.87 -0.60 6.28
CA SER A 118 42.81 -0.49 7.41
C SER A 118 43.96 -1.49 7.33
N ARG A 119 43.75 -2.68 6.73
CA ARG A 119 44.82 -3.67 6.49
C ARG A 119 45.78 -3.31 5.35
N ARG A 120 45.39 -2.36 4.48
CA ARG A 120 46.20 -1.94 3.32
C ARG A 120 47.06 -0.71 3.62
N SER A 121 46.84 -0.08 4.78
CA SER A 121 47.57 1.08 5.28
C SER A 121 48.74 0.71 6.20
N ASP A 122 49.24 -0.52 6.11
CA ASP A 122 50.50 -0.95 6.70
C ASP A 122 51.57 -1.02 5.59
N PRO A 123 52.20 0.10 5.20
CA PRO A 123 53.39 0.09 4.36
C PRO A 123 54.64 0.03 5.26
N ASP A 124 55.23 -1.16 5.43
CA ASP A 124 56.68 -1.41 5.57
C ASP A 124 56.86 -2.92 5.85
N ASP A 125 57.83 -3.64 5.27
CA ASP A 125 59.25 -3.30 5.21
C ASP A 125 59.96 -4.14 4.10
N PRO A 126 60.57 -3.54 3.05
CA PRO A 126 61.58 -4.21 2.23
C PRO A 126 62.97 -4.00 2.85
N GLY A 127 63.16 -4.51 4.07
CA GLY A 127 64.35 -4.33 4.88
C GLY A 127 65.05 -5.64 5.21
N THR A 128 65.36 -6.46 4.21
CA THR A 128 66.33 -7.56 4.38
C THR A 128 67.41 -7.45 3.32
N SER A 129 68.53 -6.86 3.74
CA SER A 129 69.85 -7.03 3.10
C SER A 129 70.40 -8.43 3.35
#